data_AF-A0A915YT51-F1
#
_entry.id   AF-A0A915YT51-F1
#
_cell.length_a   1.000
_cell.length_b   1.000
_cell.length_c   1.000
_cell.angle_alpha   90.00
_cell.angle_beta   90.00
_cell.angle_gamma   90.00
#
_symmetry.space_group_name_H-M   'P 1'
#
loop_
_entity.id
_entity.type
_entity.pdbx_description
1 polymer ?
#
loop_
_entity_poly.entity_id
_entity_poly.type
_entity_poly.pdbx_seq_one_letter_code
_entity_poly.pdbx_strand_id
1 'polypeptide(L)' 'MKKCWDSNPDNRPNIESISTIFDKFGSPSEIEKAEKYLFREYKENSQLTITHPQAIYTSRLLNPYTEGLAIDFTELDDEK' A
#
# COMPACT_ATOMS: atom_id res chain seq x y z
N MET A 1 15.48 -2.54 -1.56
CA MET A 1 14.68 -2.49 -0.31
C MET A 1 15.42 -1.95 0.91
N LYS A 2 16.73 -2.21 1.13
CA LYS A 2 17.45 -1.72 2.33
C LYS A 2 17.26 -0.21 2.63
N LYS A 3 17.28 0.64 1.59
CA LYS A 3 17.04 2.09 1.73
C LYS A 3 15.61 2.44 2.14
N CYS A 4 14.61 1.66 1.72
CA CYS A 4 13.19 1.91 2.08
C CYS A 4 12.89 1.52 3.54
N TRP A 5 13.77 0.74 4.17
CA TRP A 5 13.63 0.22 5.53
C TRP A 5 14.53 0.97 6.52
N ASP A 6 14.99 2.17 6.16
CA ASP A 6 15.81 2.98 7.06
C ASP A 6 14.99 3.40 8.29
N SER A 7 15.57 3.23 9.47
CA SER A 7 14.92 3.60 10.73
C SER A 7 14.67 5.10 10.82
N ASN A 8 15.54 5.92 10.19
CA ASN A 8 15.32 7.34 10.04
C ASN A 8 14.42 7.60 8.79
N PRO A 9 13.25 8.24 8.95
CA PRO A 9 12.37 8.53 7.83
C PRO A 9 13.02 9.43 6.77
N ASP A 10 13.88 10.37 7.15
CA ASP A 10 14.52 11.31 6.22
C ASP A 10 15.49 10.63 5.24
N ASN A 11 15.98 9.44 5.60
CA ASN A 11 16.89 8.65 4.77
C ASN A 11 16.14 7.76 3.77
N ARG A 12 14.81 7.67 3.88
CA ARG A 12 14.01 6.83 2.99
C ARG A 12 13.88 7.51 1.63
N PRO A 13 13.88 6.72 0.55
CA PRO A 13 13.67 7.28 -0.79
C PRO A 13 12.25 7.86 -0.90
N ASN A 14 12.15 9.04 -1.49
CA ASN A 14 10.88 9.67 -1.84
C ASN A 14 10.29 9.04 -3.12
N ILE A 15 9.05 9.40 -3.45
CA ILE A 15 8.34 8.83 -4.60
C ILE A 15 9.09 9.02 -5.92
N GLU A 16 9.67 10.21 -6.14
CA GLU A 16 10.42 10.53 -7.35
C GLU A 16 11.67 9.66 -7.52
N SER A 17 12.42 9.45 -6.44
CA SER A 17 13.60 8.60 -6.43
C SER A 17 13.26 7.12 -6.64
N ILE A 18 12.10 6.67 -6.13
CA ILE A 18 11.59 5.32 -6.36
C ILE A 18 11.20 5.16 -7.83
N SER A 19 10.45 6.10 -8.40
CA SER A 19 10.07 6.09 -9.82
C SER A 19 11.30 5.98 -10.71
N THR A 20 12.29 6.82 -10.46
CA THR A 20 13.54 6.81 -11.24
C THR A 20 14.27 5.46 -11.19
N ILE A 21 14.25 4.78 -10.05
CA ILE A 21 14.83 3.44 -9.90
C ILE A 21 14.01 2.42 -10.72
N PHE A 22 12.68 2.48 -10.67
CA PHE A 22 11.82 1.61 -11.46
C PHE A 22 11.93 1.88 -12.96
N ASP A 23 12.03 3.12 -13.40
CA ASP A 23 12.19 3.44 -14.82
C ASP A 23 13.53 2.96 -15.36
N LYS A 24 14.57 3.00 -14.52
CA LYS A 24 15.93 2.57 -14.89
C LYS A 24 16.10 1.05 -14.87
N PHE A 25 15.48 0.37 -13.92
CA PHE A 25 15.76 -1.05 -13.63
C PHE A 25 14.53 -1.96 -13.72
N GLY A 26 13.33 -1.41 -13.64
CA GLY A 26 12.08 -2.14 -13.76
C GLY A 26 11.83 -2.50 -15.21
N SER A 27 12.04 -3.75 -15.58
CA SER A 27 11.44 -4.24 -16.81
C SER A 27 9.96 -4.56 -16.54
N PRO A 28 9.01 -4.05 -17.37
CA PRO A 28 7.59 -4.35 -17.20
C PRO A 28 7.31 -5.85 -17.09
N SER A 29 8.10 -6.67 -17.81
CA SER A 29 7.98 -8.13 -17.80
C SER A 29 8.39 -8.80 -16.48
N GLU A 30 9.30 -8.21 -15.70
CA GLU A 30 9.67 -8.74 -14.39
C GLU A 30 8.61 -8.39 -13.33
N ILE A 31 8.03 -7.20 -13.45
CA ILE A 31 6.91 -6.75 -12.61
C ILE A 31 5.72 -7.68 -12.83
N GLU A 32 5.31 -7.90 -14.08
CA GLU A 32 4.20 -8.79 -14.44
C GLU A 32 4.41 -10.23 -13.94
N LYS A 33 5.65 -10.76 -14.06
CA LYS A 33 5.99 -12.06 -13.50
C LYS A 33 5.82 -12.05 -11.99
N ALA A 34 6.39 -11.08 -11.28
CA ALA A 34 6.32 -10.97 -9.83
C ALA A 34 4.86 -10.88 -9.34
N GLU A 35 4.03 -10.08 -10.00
CA GLU A 35 2.59 -9.99 -9.74
C GLU A 35 1.91 -11.35 -9.93
N LYS A 36 2.18 -12.05 -11.03
CA LYS A 36 1.65 -13.40 -11.24
C LYS A 36 2.08 -14.37 -10.15
N TYR A 37 3.29 -14.24 -9.59
CA TYR A 37 3.72 -15.04 -8.43
C TYR A 37 2.97 -14.66 -7.15
N LEU A 38 2.78 -13.36 -6.87
CA LEU A 38 2.05 -12.87 -5.69
C LEU A 38 0.56 -13.24 -5.73
N PHE A 39 -0.09 -13.00 -6.86
CA PHE A 39 -1.54 -13.20 -7.01
C PHE A 39 -1.93 -14.65 -7.27
N ARG A 40 -0.98 -15.54 -7.63
CA ARG A 40 -1.27 -16.96 -7.82
C ARG A 40 -1.74 -17.66 -6.54
N GLU A 41 -1.29 -17.20 -5.38
CA GLU A 41 -1.68 -17.73 -4.06
C GLU A 41 -2.70 -16.85 -3.34
N TYR A 42 -3.03 -15.69 -3.91
CA TYR A 42 -4.03 -14.78 -3.36
C TYR A 42 -5.44 -15.31 -3.62
N LYS A 43 -5.87 -16.27 -2.80
CA LYS A 43 -7.29 -16.52 -2.58
C LYS A 43 -7.76 -15.44 -1.62
N GLU A 44 -8.73 -14.62 -2.02
CA GLU A 44 -9.48 -13.82 -1.05
C GLU A 44 -9.98 -14.76 0.05
N ASN A 45 -9.32 -14.71 1.21
CA ASN A 45 -9.78 -15.46 2.36
C ASN A 45 -10.98 -14.70 2.90
N SER A 46 -12.18 -15.28 2.76
CA SER A 46 -13.38 -14.86 3.49
C SER A 46 -13.17 -14.83 5.03
N GLN A 47 -12.04 -15.36 5.51
CA GLN A 47 -11.54 -15.34 6.88
C GLN A 47 -10.97 -13.99 7.34
N LEU A 48 -10.85 -12.96 6.49
CA LEU A 48 -10.55 -11.58 6.95
C LEU A 48 -11.61 -11.01 7.92
N THR A 49 -12.71 -11.74 8.13
CA THR A 49 -13.72 -11.48 9.17
C THR A 49 -13.36 -12.00 10.56
N ILE A 50 -12.34 -12.88 10.69
CA ILE A 50 -11.93 -13.43 11.99
C ILE A 50 -10.96 -12.45 12.65
N THR A 51 -11.54 -11.43 13.26
CA THR A 51 -10.81 -10.50 14.14
C THR A 51 -10.47 -11.24 15.45
N HIS A 52 -9.25 -11.09 15.97
CA HIS A 52 -8.87 -11.69 17.26
C HIS A 52 -9.84 -11.24 18.35
N PRO A 53 -10.23 -12.07 19.35
CA PRO A 53 -11.20 -11.69 20.37
C PRO A 53 -10.85 -10.42 21.16
N GLN A 54 -9.56 -10.06 21.20
CA GLN A 54 -9.03 -8.86 21.86
C GLN A 54 -8.60 -7.76 20.90
N ALA A 55 -8.80 -7.91 19.58
CA ALA A 55 -8.51 -6.85 18.63
C ALA A 55 -9.59 -5.76 18.74
N ILE A 56 -9.19 -4.58 19.20
CA ILE A 56 -10.08 -3.43 19.43
C ILE A 56 -10.40 -2.71 18.10
N TYR A 57 -9.47 -2.78 17.15
CA TYR A 57 -9.65 -2.26 15.79
C TYR A 57 -10.11 -3.39 14.88
N THR A 58 -11.41 -3.70 14.94
CA THR A 58 -12.09 -4.24 13.76
C THR A 58 -12.11 -3.14 12.71
N SER A 59 -11.92 -3.49 11.44
CA SER A 59 -12.17 -2.55 10.34
C SER A 59 -13.64 -2.13 10.40
N ARG A 60 -13.95 -1.03 11.10
CA ARG A 60 -15.31 -0.53 11.25
C ARG A 60 -15.75 0.01 9.90
N LEU A 61 -16.91 -0.42 9.42
CA LEU A 61 -17.56 0.23 8.29
C LEU A 61 -17.71 1.72 8.65
N LEU A 62 -17.23 2.61 7.78
CA LEU A 62 -17.26 4.05 8.01
C LEU A 62 -18.72 4.47 8.25
N ASN A 63 -19.02 4.89 9.48
CA ASN A 63 -20.30 5.44 9.87
C ASN A 63 -20.52 6.78 9.10
N PRO A 64 -21.76 7.20 8.78
CA PRO A 64 -22.03 8.54 8.25
C PRO A 64 -21.36 9.69 9.07
N TYR A 65 -21.17 9.55 10.39
CA TYR A 65 -20.42 10.54 11.18
C TYR A 65 -18.90 10.55 10.95
N THR A 66 -18.37 9.57 10.22
CA THR A 66 -16.96 9.46 9.80
C THR A 66 -16.76 9.74 8.31
N GLU A 67 -17.80 10.13 7.59
CA GLU A 67 -17.76 10.52 6.16
C GLU A 67 -16.77 11.67 5.91
N GLY A 68 -16.68 12.64 6.84
CA GLY A 68 -15.69 13.72 6.78
C GLY A 68 -14.25 13.33 7.16
N LEU A 69 -14.03 12.07 7.55
CA LEU A 69 -12.69 11.51 7.81
C LEU A 69 -12.23 10.57 6.69
N ALA A 70 -13.06 10.33 5.67
CA ALA A 70 -12.63 9.69 4.45
C ALA A 70 -11.67 10.65 3.73
N ILE A 71 -10.38 10.45 3.96
CA ILE A 71 -9.36 11.17 3.20
C ILE A 71 -9.32 10.50 1.84
N ASP A 72 -9.78 11.19 0.81
CA ASP A 72 -9.60 10.75 -0.56
C ASP A 72 -8.12 10.93 -0.93
N PHE A 73 -7.37 9.84 -0.92
CA PHE A 73 -5.96 9.84 -1.29
C PHE A 73 -5.73 10.13 -2.78
N THR A 74 -6.78 10.28 -3.58
CA THR A 74 -6.69 10.63 -5.00
C THR A 74 -6.63 12.13 -5.27
N GLU A 75 -6.90 12.99 -4.29
CA GLU A 75 -6.90 14.46 -4.46
C GLU A 75 -5.57 15.15 -4.11
N LEU A 76 -4.55 14.42 -3.64
CA LEU A 76 -3.25 15.01 -3.26
C LEU A 76 -2.27 15.20 -4.42
N ASP A 77 -2.65 14.83 -5.65
CA ASP A 77 -1.80 14.99 -6.84
C ASP A 77 -2.07 16.28 -7.64
N ASP A 78 -3.06 17.10 -7.24
CA ASP A 78 -3.43 18.34 -7.92
C ASP A 78 -3.19 19.60 -7.06
N GLU A 79 -1.96 19.82 -6.59
CA GLU A 79 -1.53 21.17 -6.20
C GLU A 79 -0.12 21.46 -6.75
N LYS A 80 -0.10 22.18 -7.87
CA LYS A 80 1.07 22.80 -8.47
C LYS A 80 1.15 24.28 -8.07
#